data_AF-A0A2N2IDQ5-F1
#
_entry.id   AF-A0A2N2IDQ5-F1
#
_cell.length_a   1.000
_cell.length_b   1.000
_cell.length_c   1.000
_cell.angle_alpha   90.00
_cell.angle_beta   90.00
_cell.angle_gamma   90.00
#
_symmetry.space_group_name_H-M   'P 1'
#
loop_
_entity.id
_entity.type
_entity.pdbx_description
1 polymer ?
#
loop_
_entity_poly.entity_id
_entity_poly.type
_entity_poly.pdbx_seq_one_letter_code
_entity_poly.pdbx_strand_id
1 'polypeptide(L)'
;MLKDTLKPVTNGFKLLASEGKWVFIKGFRRWEIRQMEKRLAEEFQNLGRSYAASHTKGAAFDPKASDNDLTLKQISFLQEEIAHLEQELASTRADYIKNRAEERGTEV
;
A
#
# COMPACT_ATOMS: atom_id res chain seq x y z
N MET A 1 -36.59 24.35 19.87
CA MET A 1 -35.99 24.96 18.67
C MET A 1 -34.47 24.75 18.52
N LEU A 2 -33.63 24.84 19.56
CA LEU A 2 -32.18 24.52 19.42
C LEU A 2 -31.87 23.03 19.14
N LYS A 3 -32.72 22.10 19.61
CA LYS A 3 -32.49 20.65 19.43
C LYS A 3 -32.70 20.18 17.97
N ASP A 4 -33.46 20.92 17.18
CA ASP A 4 -33.78 20.55 15.79
C ASP A 4 -32.73 21.07 14.80
N THR A 5 -32.03 22.15 15.13
CA THR A 5 -30.88 22.69 14.36
C THR A 5 -29.56 21.97 14.67
N LEU A 6 -29.42 21.35 15.85
CA LEU A 6 -28.24 20.55 16.22
C LEU A 6 -28.16 19.20 15.51
N LYS A 7 -29.30 18.60 15.13
CA LYS A 7 -29.35 17.32 14.41
C LYS A 7 -28.69 17.36 13.02
N PRO A 8 -28.98 18.32 12.14
CA PRO A 8 -28.32 18.40 10.83
C PRO A 8 -26.84 18.71 10.94
N VAL A 9 -26.42 19.55 11.91
CA VAL A 9 -25.00 19.86 12.15
C VAL A 9 -24.23 18.63 12.64
N THR A 10 -24.79 17.87 13.58
CA THR A 10 -24.15 16.64 14.08
C THR A 10 -24.13 15.53 13.03
N ASN A 11 -25.15 15.42 12.19
CA ASN A 11 -25.16 14.49 11.05
C ASN A 11 -24.16 14.89 9.96
N GLY A 12 -24.04 16.19 9.64
CA GLY A 12 -23.02 16.70 8.73
C GLY A 12 -21.60 16.43 9.24
N PHE A 13 -21.37 16.63 10.54
CA PHE A 13 -20.07 16.31 11.14
C PHE A 13 -19.77 14.81 11.15
N LYS A 14 -20.76 13.94 11.40
CA LYS A 14 -20.59 12.48 11.30
C LYS A 14 -20.20 12.04 9.90
N LEU A 15 -20.80 12.64 8.88
CA LEU A 15 -20.46 12.37 7.47
C LEU A 15 -19.03 12.83 7.16
N LEU A 16 -18.65 14.04 7.58
CA LEU A 16 -17.29 14.54 7.40
C LEU A 16 -16.26 13.69 8.15
N ALA A 17 -16.61 13.20 9.35
CA ALA A 17 -15.75 12.32 10.13
C ALA A 17 -15.59 10.94 9.46
N SER A 18 -16.65 10.38 8.87
CA SER A 18 -16.55 9.10 8.14
C SER A 18 -15.75 9.25 6.84
N GLU A 19 -15.95 10.32 6.07
CA GLU A 19 -15.13 10.63 4.89
C GLU A 19 -13.66 10.92 5.28
N GLY A 20 -13.43 11.66 6.36
CA GLY A 20 -12.09 11.96 6.88
C GLY A 20 -11.35 10.70 7.33
N LYS A 21 -12.04 9.79 8.05
CA LYS A 21 -11.48 8.49 8.44
C LYS A 21 -11.03 7.68 7.21
N TRP A 22 -11.84 7.69 6.15
CA TRP A 22 -11.50 6.98 4.92
C TRP A 22 -10.26 7.56 4.22
N VAL A 23 -10.20 8.89 4.10
CA VAL A 23 -9.03 9.57 3.52
C VAL A 23 -7.76 9.24 4.31
N PHE A 24 -7.86 9.19 5.65
CA PHE A 24 -6.75 8.81 6.51
C PHE A 24 -6.30 7.36 6.29
N ILE A 25 -7.22 6.40 6.29
CA ILE A 25 -6.91 4.97 6.04
C ILE A 25 -6.26 4.78 4.66
N LYS A 26 -6.81 5.44 3.64
CA LYS A 26 -6.23 5.40 2.29
C LYS A 26 -4.82 6.00 2.25
N GLY A 27 -4.61 7.09 2.98
CA GLY A 27 -3.29 7.71 3.14
C GLY A 27 -2.29 6.76 3.80
N PHE A 28 -2.69 6.10 4.88
CA PHE A 28 -1.87 5.14 5.61
C PHE A 28 -1.50 3.92 4.75
N ARG A 29 -2.48 3.28 4.09
CA ARG A 29 -2.22 2.14 3.20
C ARG A 29 -1.28 2.49 2.05
N ARG A 30 -1.43 3.68 1.47
CA ARG A 30 -0.53 4.13 0.40
C ARG A 30 0.86 4.48 0.93
N TRP A 31 0.97 4.93 2.17
CA TRP A 31 2.24 5.16 2.83
C TRP A 31 2.95 3.83 3.13
N GLU A 32 2.22 2.82 3.58
CA GLU A 32 2.72 1.46 3.80
C GLU A 32 3.28 0.84 2.51
N ILE A 33 2.53 0.91 1.41
CA ILE A 33 3.02 0.48 0.09
C ILE A 33 4.32 1.19 -0.28
N ARG A 34 4.38 2.52 -0.12
CA ARG A 34 5.61 3.29 -0.39
C ARG A 34 6.77 2.90 0.50
N GLN A 35 6.51 2.52 1.75
CA GLN A 35 7.56 2.03 2.64
C GLN A 35 8.10 0.69 2.14
N MET A 36 7.22 -0.21 1.70
CA MET A 36 7.62 -1.49 1.12
C MET A 36 8.38 -1.31 -0.21
N GLU A 37 7.95 -0.41 -1.08
CA GLU A 37 8.65 -0.06 -2.32
C GLU A 37 10.07 0.46 -2.04
N LYS A 38 10.24 1.30 -1.01
CA LYS A 38 11.57 1.76 -0.58
C LYS A 38 12.45 0.60 -0.15
N ARG A 39 11.90 -0.31 0.68
CA ARG A 39 12.63 -1.50 1.12
C ARG A 39 13.00 -2.41 -0.05
N LEU A 40 12.10 -2.58 -1.03
CA LEU A 40 12.37 -3.32 -2.26
C LEU A 40 13.53 -2.70 -3.06
N ALA A 41 13.56 -1.37 -3.18
CA ALA A 41 14.66 -0.67 -3.84
C ALA A 41 15.99 -0.85 -3.11
N GLU A 42 16.00 -0.89 -1.78
CA GLU A 42 17.18 -1.19 -0.96
C GLU A 42 17.68 -2.62 -1.22
N GLU A 43 16.80 -3.62 -1.30
CA GLU A 43 17.21 -5.00 -1.60
C GLU A 43 17.79 -5.15 -3.01
N PHE A 44 17.23 -4.46 -4.01
CA PHE A 44 17.83 -4.42 -5.34
C PHE A 44 19.22 -3.78 -5.34
N GLN A 45 19.41 -2.70 -4.57
CA GLN A 45 20.72 -2.08 -4.41
C GLN A 45 21.71 -3.01 -3.72
N ASN A 46 21.29 -3.74 -2.69
CA ASN A 46 22.12 -4.73 -1.99
C ASN A 46 22.58 -5.83 -2.95
N LEU A 47 21.65 -6.38 -3.75
CA LEU A 47 21.96 -7.39 -4.76
C LEU A 47 22.94 -6.86 -5.81
N GLY A 48 22.73 -5.63 -6.29
CA GLY A 48 23.63 -4.96 -7.23
C GLY A 48 25.03 -4.73 -6.67
N ARG A 49 25.14 -4.38 -5.38
CA ARG A 49 26.44 -4.27 -4.68
C ARG A 49 27.14 -5.61 -4.57
N SER A 50 26.42 -6.67 -4.21
CA SER A 50 26.97 -8.04 -4.18
C SER A 50 27.50 -8.46 -5.55
N TYR A 51 26.74 -8.19 -6.62
CA TYR A 51 27.16 -8.45 -7.99
C TYR A 51 28.43 -7.68 -8.38
N ALA A 52 28.47 -6.37 -8.10
CA ALA A 52 29.64 -5.54 -8.37
C ALA A 52 30.87 -6.00 -7.56
N ALA A 53 30.68 -6.42 -6.31
CA ALA A 53 31.74 -6.95 -5.46
C ALA A 53 32.31 -8.28 -5.98
N SER A 54 31.46 -9.19 -6.46
CA SER A 54 31.90 -10.44 -7.12
C SER A 54 32.74 -10.14 -8.36
N HIS A 55 32.29 -9.20 -9.20
CA HIS A 55 33.01 -8.81 -10.41
C HIS A 55 34.37 -8.17 -10.11
N THR A 56 34.46 -7.34 -9.06
CA THR A 56 35.71 -6.69 -8.64
C THR A 56 36.73 -7.71 -8.13
N LYS A 57 36.26 -8.80 -7.50
CA LYS A 57 37.11 -9.89 -7.00
C LYS A 57 37.46 -10.92 -8.08
N GLY A 58 37.00 -10.75 -9.33
CA GLY A 58 37.16 -11.73 -10.39
C GLY A 58 36.44 -13.05 -10.13
N ALA A 59 35.48 -13.06 -9.21
CA ALA A 59 34.69 -14.22 -8.85
C ALA A 59 33.35 -14.21 -9.61
N ALA A 60 32.86 -15.39 -9.99
CA ALA A 60 31.51 -15.51 -10.52
C ALA A 60 30.49 -15.10 -9.44
N PHE A 61 29.48 -14.33 -9.82
CA PHE A 61 28.35 -14.07 -8.96
C PHE A 61 27.57 -15.37 -8.75
N ASP A 62 27.42 -15.79 -7.49
CA ASP A 62 26.62 -16.95 -7.13
C ASP A 62 25.28 -16.48 -6.53
N PRO A 63 24.16 -16.62 -7.25
CA PRO A 63 22.83 -16.29 -6.74
C PRO A 63 22.42 -17.16 -5.54
N LYS A 64 23.02 -18.34 -5.38
CA LYS A 64 22.71 -19.29 -4.29
C LYS A 64 23.62 -19.11 -3.07
N ALA A 65 24.58 -18.18 -3.12
CA ALA A 65 25.29 -17.77 -1.93
C ALA A 65 24.27 -17.27 -0.89
N SER A 66 24.45 -17.67 0.37
CA SER A 66 23.45 -17.48 1.43
C SER A 66 22.85 -16.07 1.50
N ASP A 67 23.68 -15.04 1.33
CA ASP A 67 23.24 -13.65 1.39
C ASP A 67 22.42 -13.26 0.15
N ASN A 68 22.84 -13.71 -1.04
CA ASN A 68 22.14 -13.41 -2.30
C ASN A 68 20.81 -14.16 -2.40
N ASP A 69 20.76 -15.42 -1.94
CA ASP A 69 19.53 -16.21 -1.91
C ASP A 69 18.49 -15.59 -0.97
N LEU A 70 18.93 -15.10 0.20
CA LEU A 70 18.06 -14.38 1.12
C LEU A 70 17.52 -13.09 0.51
N THR A 71 18.38 -12.27 -0.10
CA THR A 71 17.97 -11.02 -0.76
C THR A 71 16.98 -11.29 -1.90
N LEU A 72 17.19 -12.33 -2.71
CA LEU A 72 16.27 -12.72 -3.78
C LEU A 72 14.89 -13.15 -3.24
N LYS A 73 14.86 -13.92 -2.14
CA LYS A 73 13.61 -14.30 -1.47
C LYS A 73 12.88 -13.08 -0.91
N GLN A 74 13.60 -12.13 -0.31
CA GLN A 74 13.03 -10.89 0.21
C GLN A 74 12.47 -10.02 -0.91
N ILE A 75 13.16 -9.92 -2.04
CA ILE A 75 12.65 -9.23 -3.25
C ILE A 75 11.34 -9.87 -3.72
N SER A 76 11.32 -11.20 -3.89
CA SER A 76 10.11 -11.92 -4.31
C SER A 76 8.94 -11.67 -3.37
N PHE A 77 9.18 -11.82 -2.05
CA PHE A 77 8.17 -11.58 -1.02
C PHE A 77 7.64 -10.14 -1.07
N LEU A 78 8.52 -9.14 -1.13
CA LEU A 78 8.12 -7.73 -1.17
C LEU A 78 7.31 -7.40 -2.42
N GLN A 79 7.67 -7.96 -3.58
CA GLN A 79 6.91 -7.77 -4.82
C GLN A 79 5.50 -8.36 -4.74
N GLU A 80 5.38 -9.58 -4.22
CA GLU A 80 4.09 -10.24 -4.02
C GLU A 80 3.22 -9.45 -3.02
N GLU A 81 3.80 -9.02 -1.90
CA GLU A 81 3.09 -8.29 -0.86
C GLU A 81 2.64 -6.90 -1.34
N ILE A 82 3.49 -6.17 -2.07
CA ILE A 82 3.11 -4.88 -2.68
C ILE A 82 1.94 -5.09 -3.64
N ALA A 83 2.02 -6.08 -4.53
CA ALA A 83 0.96 -6.36 -5.50
C ALA A 83 -0.36 -6.72 -4.80
N HIS A 84 -0.29 -7.51 -3.73
CA HIS A 84 -1.45 -7.84 -2.89
C HIS A 84 -2.07 -6.58 -2.25
N LEU A 85 -1.26 -5.72 -1.64
CA LEU A 85 -1.73 -4.48 -1.00
C LEU A 85 -2.32 -3.48 -2.01
N GLU A 86 -1.74 -3.38 -3.21
CA GLU A 86 -2.27 -2.55 -4.29
C GLU A 86 -3.63 -3.08 -4.78
N GLN A 87 -3.78 -4.40 -4.91
CA GLN A 87 -5.04 -5.04 -5.26
C GLN A 87 -6.10 -4.81 -4.18
N GLU A 88 -5.74 -4.97 -2.90
CA GLU A 88 -6.64 -4.66 -1.78
C GLU A 88 -7.08 -3.20 -1.83
N LEU A 89 -6.17 -2.26 -2.05
CA LEU A 89 -6.48 -0.83 -2.14
C LEU A 89 -7.45 -0.54 -3.30
N ALA A 90 -7.25 -1.19 -4.45
CA ALA A 90 -8.11 -1.07 -5.62
C ALA A 90 -9.51 -1.65 -5.35
N SER A 91 -9.59 -2.84 -4.74
CA SER A 91 -10.86 -3.48 -4.34
C SER A 91 -11.63 -2.62 -3.34
N THR A 92 -10.93 -2.16 -2.29
CA THR A 92 -11.44 -1.26 -1.25
C THR A 92 -12.01 0.04 -1.85
N ARG A 93 -11.39 0.56 -2.92
CA ARG A 93 -11.90 1.70 -3.67
C ARG A 93 -13.16 1.37 -4.45
N ALA A 94 -13.21 0.21 -5.11
CA ALA A 94 -14.38 -0.24 -5.87
C ALA A 94 -15.60 -0.41 -4.95
N ASP A 95 -15.41 -1.05 -3.79
CA ASP A 95 -16.46 -1.23 -2.77
C ASP A 95 -16.97 0.11 -2.25
N TYR A 96 -16.06 1.07 -1.99
CA TYR A 96 -16.46 2.40 -1.56
C TYR A 96 -17.29 3.15 -2.62
N ILE A 97 -16.93 3.04 -3.90
CA ILE A 97 -17.70 3.64 -4.99
C ILE A 97 -19.08 2.99 -5.10
N LYS A 98 -19.14 1.65 -5.01
CA LYS A 98 -20.39 0.88 -5.06
C LYS A 98 -21.33 1.26 -3.92
N ASN A 99 -20.85 1.25 -2.68
CA ASN A 99 -21.64 1.62 -1.52
C ASN A 99 -22.16 3.07 -1.61
N ARG A 100 -21.34 4.00 -2.15
CA ARG A 100 -21.77 5.39 -2.38
C ARG A 100 -22.83 5.51 -3.49
N ALA A 101 -22.81 4.65 -4.50
CA ALA A 101 -23.82 4.61 -5.55
C ALA A 101 -25.16 4.06 -5.01
N GLU A 102 -25.11 3.01 -4.20
CA GLU A 102 -26.27 2.40 -3.54
C GLU A 102 -26.92 3.35 -2.51
N GLU A 103 -26.12 4.05 -1.70
CA GLU A 103 -26.62 5.08 -0.75
C GLU A 103 -27.28 6.28 -1.43
N ARG A 104 -26.96 6.55 -2.71
CA ARG A 104 -27.50 7.69 -3.47
C ARG A 104 -28.75 7.35 -4.29
N GLY A 105 -29.24 6.10 -4.25
CA GLY A 105 -30.50 5.72 -4.90
C GLY A 105 -30.52 5.94 -6.41
N THR A 106 -29.36 5.90 -7.07
CA THR A 106 -29.29 5.79 -8.53
C THR A 106 -29.04 4.32 -8.85
N GLU A 107 -30.12 3.59 -9.13
CA GLU A 107 -30.06 2.45 -10.04
C GLU A 107 -29.35 2.95 -11.31
N VAL A 108 -28.23 2.29 -11.66
CA VAL A 108 -27.55 2.48 -12.95
C VAL A 108 -28.31 1.70 -14.01
#